data_AF-A0A3Q0R2D6-F1
#
_entry.id   AF-A0A3Q0R2D6-F1
#
_cell.length_a   1.000
_cell.length_b   1.000
_cell.length_c   1.000
_cell.angle_alpha   90.00
_cell.angle_beta   90.00
_cell.angle_gamma   90.00
#
_symmetry.space_group_name_H-M   'P 1'
#
loop_
_entity.id
_entity.type
_entity.pdbx_description
1 polymer ?
#
loop_
_entity_poly.entity_id
_entity_poly.type
_entity_poly.pdbx_seq_one_letter_code
_entity_poly.pdbx_strand_id
1 'polypeptide(L)'
;MSAKPTCLIVASASPQGVSAKSFHQSFSLCSPVFNLQTATPGGKPIDFVGVDESTARWVQDFRVKPYATPAKLESIDGARYQALLIPHCPGALNDLAHSGSLHRILTHFISQQKPVCAVGQGVSALCCATEGQRWIFSGYSLTGPSVFELVREPDFANHPLIVEDFVKDSGGSYTASQEDAVHVVIDRHLITGQNMQSTLLAVNNLILLCNTK
;
A
#
# COMPACT_ATOMS: atom_id res chain seq x y z
N MET A 1 -13.36 6.39 26.84
CA MET A 1 -12.96 6.70 25.46
C MET A 1 -12.28 5.46 24.90
N SER A 2 -12.79 4.85 23.82
CA SER A 2 -12.12 3.71 23.19
C SER A 2 -10.76 4.17 22.65
N ALA A 3 -9.71 3.39 22.84
CA ALA A 3 -8.39 3.71 22.30
C ALA A 3 -8.44 3.68 20.77
N LYS A 4 -7.73 4.61 20.10
CA LYS A 4 -7.67 4.63 18.64
C LYS A 4 -7.12 3.29 18.11
N PRO A 5 -7.73 2.68 17.08
CA PRO A 5 -7.17 1.50 16.44
C PRO A 5 -5.78 1.79 15.88
N THR A 6 -4.93 0.78 15.83
CA THR A 6 -3.56 0.87 15.32
C THR A 6 -3.53 0.55 13.83
N CYS A 7 -2.92 1.40 13.02
CA CYS A 7 -2.75 1.20 11.59
C CYS A 7 -1.26 1.14 11.22
N LEU A 8 -0.88 0.08 10.51
CA LEU A 8 0.46 -0.09 9.97
C LEU A 8 0.52 0.54 8.58
N ILE A 9 1.40 1.53 8.40
CA ILE A 9 1.72 2.09 7.08
C ILE A 9 3.02 1.46 6.61
N VAL A 10 2.98 0.71 5.51
CA VAL A 10 4.17 0.08 4.91
C VAL A 10 4.63 0.90 3.71
N ALA A 11 5.92 1.17 3.65
CA ALA A 11 6.58 1.81 2.52
C ALA A 11 7.79 0.99 2.07
N SER A 12 8.20 1.18 0.82
CA SER A 12 9.41 0.58 0.27
C SER A 12 10.66 1.19 0.92
N ALA A 13 11.71 0.38 0.96
CA ALA A 13 13.07 0.75 1.35
C ALA A 13 14.02 0.83 0.13
N SER A 14 13.48 0.67 -1.09
CA SER A 14 14.23 0.85 -2.34
C SER A 14 14.36 2.34 -2.70
N PRO A 15 15.32 2.74 -3.55
CA PRO A 15 15.51 4.14 -3.94
C PRO A 15 14.31 4.80 -4.63
N GLN A 16 13.45 4.01 -5.29
CA GLN A 16 12.21 4.48 -5.91
C GLN A 16 11.13 4.80 -4.86
N GLY A 17 11.32 4.39 -3.61
CA GLY A 17 10.64 4.90 -2.42
C GLY A 17 9.10 4.89 -2.48
N VAL A 18 8.52 5.85 -1.79
CA VAL A 18 7.07 6.10 -1.73
C VAL A 18 6.75 7.50 -2.26
N SER A 19 5.60 7.67 -2.92
CA SER A 19 5.18 8.99 -3.38
C SER A 19 4.91 9.92 -2.20
N ALA A 20 5.55 11.09 -2.22
CA ALA A 20 5.36 12.14 -1.22
C ALA A 20 3.90 12.55 -1.09
N LYS A 21 3.21 12.75 -2.22
CA LYS A 21 1.80 13.18 -2.25
C LYS A 21 0.86 12.12 -1.71
N SER A 22 0.98 10.87 -2.16
CA SER A 22 0.13 9.78 -1.68
C SER A 22 0.37 9.50 -0.20
N PHE A 23 1.62 9.41 0.22
CA PHE A 23 1.96 9.18 1.63
C PHE A 23 1.48 10.34 2.52
N HIS A 24 1.65 11.60 2.10
CA HIS A 24 1.12 12.75 2.82
C HIS A 24 -0.39 12.65 3.00
N GLN A 25 -1.15 12.40 1.93
CA GLN A 25 -2.61 12.25 2.00
C GLN A 25 -3.02 11.11 2.94
N SER A 26 -2.41 9.93 2.77
CA SER A 26 -2.61 8.77 3.64
C SER A 26 -2.35 9.10 5.11
N PHE A 27 -1.19 9.68 5.42
CA PHE A 27 -0.80 10.01 6.79
C PHE A 27 -1.74 11.05 7.43
N SER A 28 -2.07 12.11 6.69
CA SER A 28 -2.93 13.19 7.18
C SER A 28 -4.36 12.73 7.44
N LEU A 29 -4.92 11.85 6.61
CA LEU A 29 -6.25 11.28 6.82
C LEU A 29 -6.28 10.26 7.97
N CYS A 30 -5.23 9.45 8.10
CA CYS A 30 -5.19 8.37 9.10
C CYS A 30 -4.77 8.83 10.50
N SER A 31 -3.89 9.85 10.63
CA SER A 31 -3.35 10.27 11.94
C SER A 31 -4.38 10.76 12.97
N PRO A 32 -5.53 11.35 12.60
CA PRO A 32 -6.57 11.72 13.57
C PRO A 32 -7.34 10.53 14.10
N VAL A 33 -7.44 9.43 13.35
CA VAL A 33 -8.34 8.30 13.64
C VAL A 33 -7.60 7.02 14.05
N PHE A 34 -6.32 6.88 13.70
CA PHE A 34 -5.49 5.73 14.03
C PHE A 34 -4.26 6.11 14.87
N ASN A 35 -3.78 5.16 15.68
CA ASN A 35 -2.40 5.13 16.14
C ASN A 35 -1.52 4.60 15.00
N LEU A 36 -0.70 5.45 14.40
CA LEU A 36 0.10 5.08 13.23
C LEU A 36 1.44 4.47 13.64
N GLN A 37 1.87 3.47 12.88
CA GLN A 37 3.25 3.00 12.87
C GLN A 37 3.69 2.83 11.43
N THR A 38 4.86 3.36 11.10
CA THR A 38 5.49 3.13 9.80
C THR A 38 6.39 1.91 9.86
N ALA A 39 6.47 1.16 8.76
CA ALA A 39 7.42 0.06 8.61
C ALA A 39 7.98 0.01 7.19
N THR A 40 9.25 -0.39 7.11
CA THR A 40 9.97 -0.59 5.86
C THR A 40 10.85 -1.85 5.99
N PRO A 41 11.22 -2.51 4.88
CA PRO A 41 12.20 -3.59 4.92
C PRO A 41 13.49 -3.15 5.63
N GLY A 42 13.92 -3.92 6.62
CA GLY A 42 15.08 -3.62 7.47
C GLY A 42 14.94 -2.39 8.37
N GLY A 43 13.79 -1.71 8.39
CA GLY A 43 13.58 -0.46 9.14
C GLY A 43 14.37 0.71 8.57
N LYS A 44 14.68 0.66 7.26
CA LYS A 44 15.39 1.75 6.57
C LYS A 44 14.54 3.04 6.53
N PRO A 45 15.17 4.22 6.51
CA PRO A 45 14.45 5.47 6.32
C PRO A 45 13.56 5.46 5.08
N ILE A 46 12.45 6.19 5.12
CA ILE A 46 11.54 6.32 3.98
C ILE A 46 12.11 7.33 3.00
N ASP A 47 12.36 6.89 1.77
CA ASP A 47 12.66 7.77 0.65
C ASP A 47 11.36 8.25 -0.01
N PHE A 48 11.25 9.57 -0.20
CA PHE A 48 10.08 10.20 -0.82
C PHE A 48 10.40 10.59 -2.26
N VAL A 49 9.60 10.09 -3.20
CA VAL A 49 9.67 10.46 -4.62
C VAL A 49 8.51 11.38 -5.01
N GLY A 50 8.70 12.13 -6.10
CA GLY A 50 7.70 13.10 -6.57
C GLY A 50 7.48 14.25 -5.57
N VAL A 51 8.53 14.67 -4.87
CA VAL A 51 8.47 15.85 -4.00
C VAL A 51 8.39 17.10 -4.88
N ASP A 52 7.38 17.90 -4.65
CA ASP A 52 7.09 19.16 -5.34
C ASP A 52 6.86 20.30 -4.34
N GLU A 53 6.54 21.49 -4.82
CA GLU A 53 6.28 22.66 -3.96
C GLU A 53 5.14 22.41 -2.94
N SER A 54 4.14 21.59 -3.30
CA SER A 54 3.00 21.29 -2.45
C SER A 54 3.33 20.32 -1.30
N THR A 55 4.39 19.52 -1.44
CA THR A 55 4.76 18.45 -0.51
C THR A 55 6.10 18.68 0.19
N ALA A 56 6.98 19.53 -0.34
CA ALA A 56 8.34 19.75 0.16
C ALA A 56 8.38 20.11 1.64
N ARG A 57 7.56 21.09 2.06
CA ARG A 57 7.47 21.50 3.47
C ARG A 57 6.99 20.36 4.36
N TRP A 58 5.96 19.65 3.94
CA TRP A 58 5.42 18.53 4.71
C TRP A 58 6.45 17.40 4.87
N VAL A 59 7.23 17.09 3.82
CA VAL A 59 8.29 16.08 3.89
C VAL A 59 9.39 16.48 4.89
N GLN A 60 9.80 17.76 4.89
CA GLN A 60 10.75 18.27 5.87
C GLN A 60 10.21 18.13 7.30
N ASP A 61 8.96 18.54 7.52
CA ASP A 61 8.29 18.42 8.82
C ASP A 61 8.09 16.96 9.24
N PHE A 62 7.85 16.04 8.29
CA PHE A 62 7.69 14.63 8.57
C PHE A 62 8.99 13.99 9.04
N ARG A 63 10.13 14.34 8.45
CA ARG A 63 11.46 13.74 8.75
C ARG A 63 11.91 13.86 10.21
N VAL A 64 11.37 14.82 10.95
CA VAL A 64 11.67 15.00 12.39
C VAL A 64 10.63 14.35 13.31
N LYS A 65 9.55 13.78 12.76
CA LYS A 65 8.53 13.07 13.55
C LYS A 65 9.00 11.68 13.94
N PRO A 66 8.50 11.12 15.06
CA PRO A 66 8.79 9.73 15.44
C PRO A 66 8.46 8.71 14.33
N TYR A 67 7.46 9.00 13.49
CA TYR A 67 7.05 8.16 12.36
C TYR A 67 8.06 8.12 11.21
N ALA A 68 9.08 8.99 11.19
CA ALA A 68 10.14 8.96 10.19
C ALA A 68 11.22 7.91 10.46
N THR A 69 11.15 7.23 11.62
CA THR A 69 12.00 6.09 11.97
C THR A 69 11.16 4.81 11.91
N PRO A 70 11.09 4.13 10.76
CA PRO A 70 10.17 3.01 10.59
C PRO A 70 10.62 1.80 11.39
N ALA A 71 9.66 1.01 11.83
CA ALA A 71 9.95 -0.31 12.35
C ALA A 71 10.46 -1.25 11.24
N LYS A 72 11.26 -2.24 11.64
CA LYS A 72 11.69 -3.32 10.75
C LYS A 72 10.49 -4.16 10.37
N LEU A 73 10.17 -4.24 9.08
CA LEU A 73 9.04 -5.04 8.59
C LEU A 73 9.12 -6.51 9.05
N GLU A 74 10.33 -7.03 9.19
CA GLU A 74 10.65 -8.39 9.65
C GLU A 74 10.20 -8.62 11.11
N SER A 75 10.23 -7.56 11.93
CA SER A 75 9.88 -7.59 13.36
C SER A 75 8.40 -7.36 13.64
N ILE A 76 7.60 -7.06 12.62
CA ILE A 76 6.19 -6.74 12.77
C ILE A 76 5.39 -7.98 13.17
N ASP A 77 4.56 -7.84 14.19
CA ASP A 77 3.49 -8.79 14.51
C ASP A 77 2.15 -8.22 14.03
N GLY A 78 1.56 -8.87 13.01
CA GLY A 78 0.28 -8.45 12.41
C GLY A 78 -0.88 -8.44 13.40
N ALA A 79 -0.79 -9.19 14.51
CA ALA A 79 -1.85 -9.22 15.54
C ALA A 79 -2.07 -7.84 16.18
N ARG A 80 -1.02 -7.03 16.30
CA ARG A 80 -1.03 -5.72 16.96
C ARG A 80 -1.79 -4.64 16.20
N TYR A 81 -2.00 -4.84 14.90
CA TYR A 81 -2.59 -3.84 14.02
C TYR A 81 -4.01 -4.22 13.64
N GLN A 82 -4.84 -3.21 13.48
CA GLN A 82 -6.23 -3.33 13.06
C GLN A 82 -6.37 -3.03 11.57
N ALA A 83 -5.46 -2.24 10.99
CA ALA A 83 -5.45 -1.89 9.57
C ALA A 83 -4.03 -1.93 8.99
N LEU A 84 -3.92 -2.23 7.70
CA LEU A 84 -2.70 -2.15 6.91
C LEU A 84 -2.94 -1.20 5.73
N LEU A 85 -2.03 -0.24 5.54
CA LEU A 85 -2.06 0.73 4.47
C LEU A 85 -0.73 0.75 3.72
N ILE A 86 -0.79 0.63 2.40
CA ILE A 86 0.34 0.73 1.48
C ILE A 86 0.01 1.84 0.49
N PRO A 87 0.51 3.08 0.69
CA PRO A 87 0.28 4.19 -0.23
C PRO A 87 0.85 3.91 -1.63
N HIS A 88 0.65 4.84 -2.57
CA HIS A 88 1.31 4.76 -3.86
C HIS A 88 2.83 4.73 -3.69
N CYS A 89 3.43 3.57 -3.96
CA CYS A 89 4.80 3.25 -3.61
C CYS A 89 5.52 2.63 -4.81
N PRO A 90 6.14 3.44 -5.70
CA PRO A 90 6.86 2.91 -6.88
C PRO A 90 7.93 1.88 -6.51
N GLY A 91 8.61 2.07 -5.38
CA GLY A 91 9.60 1.12 -4.89
C GLY A 91 9.07 -0.26 -4.52
N ALA A 92 7.76 -0.41 -4.30
CA ALA A 92 7.16 -1.67 -3.84
C ALA A 92 7.38 -2.83 -4.83
N LEU A 93 7.49 -2.54 -6.13
CA LEU A 93 7.82 -3.55 -7.15
C LEU A 93 9.17 -4.22 -6.89
N ASN A 94 10.13 -3.48 -6.33
CA ASN A 94 11.50 -3.96 -6.18
C ASN A 94 11.72 -4.77 -4.90
N ASP A 95 11.04 -4.42 -3.81
CA ASP A 95 11.28 -5.04 -2.50
C ASP A 95 10.02 -5.65 -1.85
N LEU A 96 8.87 -4.98 -1.91
CA LEU A 96 7.65 -5.46 -1.24
C LEU A 96 6.95 -6.58 -2.01
N ALA A 97 6.97 -6.57 -3.34
CA ALA A 97 6.33 -7.55 -4.22
C ALA A 97 6.89 -8.97 -4.05
N HIS A 98 8.08 -9.11 -3.45
CA HIS A 98 8.74 -10.39 -3.17
C HIS A 98 9.08 -10.56 -1.68
N SER A 99 8.47 -9.77 -0.80
CA SER A 99 8.79 -9.77 0.63
C SER A 99 8.13 -10.91 1.40
N GLY A 100 8.92 -11.87 1.89
CA GLY A 100 8.45 -12.92 2.80
C GLY A 100 7.92 -12.40 4.13
N SER A 101 8.43 -11.25 4.60
CA SER A 101 7.92 -10.60 5.81
C SER A 101 6.53 -10.01 5.59
N LEU A 102 6.32 -9.37 4.43
CA LEU A 102 5.01 -8.84 4.07
C LEU A 102 4.00 -9.95 3.79
N HIS A 103 4.41 -11.05 3.16
CA HIS A 103 3.60 -12.26 3.02
C HIS A 103 3.02 -12.70 4.36
N ARG A 104 3.86 -12.86 5.40
CA ARG A 104 3.43 -13.25 6.75
C ARG A 104 2.39 -12.28 7.34
N ILE A 105 2.60 -10.97 7.15
CA ILE A 105 1.67 -9.94 7.64
C ILE A 105 0.34 -10.04 6.88
N LEU A 106 0.37 -10.10 5.55
CA LEU A 106 -0.83 -10.19 4.71
C LEU A 106 -1.63 -11.46 5.02
N THR A 107 -0.99 -12.62 5.11
CA THR A 107 -1.66 -13.88 5.50
C THR A 107 -2.39 -13.74 6.83
N HIS A 108 -1.75 -13.11 7.84
CA HIS A 108 -2.43 -12.84 9.10
C HIS A 108 -3.65 -11.93 8.91
N PHE A 109 -3.50 -10.82 8.18
CA PHE A 109 -4.59 -9.88 7.93
C PHE A 109 -5.78 -10.53 7.24
N ILE A 110 -5.55 -11.32 6.20
CA ILE A 110 -6.62 -12.02 5.46
C ILE A 110 -7.29 -13.08 6.32
N SER A 111 -6.52 -13.88 7.08
CA SER A 111 -7.08 -14.90 7.98
C SER A 111 -7.98 -14.29 9.07
N GLN A 112 -7.67 -13.08 9.52
CA GLN A 112 -8.42 -12.36 10.55
C GLN A 112 -9.45 -11.37 9.96
N GLN A 113 -9.63 -11.37 8.64
CA GLN A 113 -10.51 -10.45 7.92
C GLN A 113 -10.27 -8.98 8.29
N LYS A 114 -9.00 -8.61 8.49
CA LYS A 114 -8.57 -7.26 8.84
C LYS A 114 -8.42 -6.41 7.57
N PRO A 115 -8.74 -5.10 7.62
CA PRO A 115 -8.66 -4.23 6.46
C PRO A 115 -7.24 -4.06 5.93
N VAL A 116 -7.07 -4.26 4.62
CA VAL A 116 -5.85 -4.00 3.87
C VAL A 116 -6.18 -2.98 2.77
N CYS A 117 -5.43 -1.89 2.72
CA CYS A 117 -5.57 -0.86 1.68
C CYS A 117 -4.24 -0.71 0.94
N ALA A 118 -4.25 -0.82 -0.39
CA ALA A 118 -3.08 -0.60 -1.23
C ALA A 118 -3.42 0.30 -2.42
N VAL A 119 -2.53 1.23 -2.77
CA VAL A 119 -2.81 2.22 -3.82
C VAL A 119 -1.70 2.25 -4.87
N GLY A 120 -2.06 2.34 -6.15
CA GLY A 120 -1.17 2.36 -7.30
C GLY A 120 -0.06 1.32 -7.22
N GLN A 121 1.21 1.70 -7.46
CA GLN A 121 2.32 0.74 -7.40
C GLN A 121 2.48 0.05 -6.03
N GLY A 122 1.88 0.58 -4.95
CA GLY A 122 1.80 -0.12 -3.67
C GLY A 122 0.96 -1.41 -3.71
N VAL A 123 0.07 -1.57 -4.70
CA VAL A 123 -0.70 -2.81 -4.93
C VAL A 123 0.21 -3.98 -5.29
N SER A 124 1.37 -3.74 -5.92
CA SER A 124 2.37 -4.79 -6.20
C SER A 124 2.85 -5.51 -4.93
N ALA A 125 2.77 -4.85 -3.78
CA ALA A 125 3.11 -5.43 -2.49
C ALA A 125 2.20 -6.62 -2.10
N LEU A 126 1.00 -6.71 -2.67
CA LEU A 126 0.08 -7.84 -2.45
C LEU A 126 0.56 -9.12 -3.15
N CYS A 127 1.40 -9.00 -4.18
CA CYS A 127 1.85 -10.11 -5.02
C CYS A 127 2.79 -11.07 -4.29
N CYS A 128 3.43 -10.64 -3.20
CA CYS A 128 4.32 -11.50 -2.40
C CYS A 128 3.56 -12.60 -1.65
N ALA A 129 2.23 -12.47 -1.51
CA ALA A 129 1.47 -13.27 -0.57
C ALA A 129 0.97 -14.59 -1.20
N THR A 130 1.85 -15.58 -1.32
CA THR A 130 1.55 -16.90 -1.90
C THR A 130 1.72 -18.05 -0.90
N GLU A 131 0.77 -18.99 -0.87
CA GLU A 131 0.86 -20.25 -0.12
C GLU A 131 1.05 -21.41 -1.11
N GLY A 132 2.27 -21.96 -1.16
CA GLY A 132 2.65 -22.90 -2.20
C GLY A 132 2.58 -22.23 -3.58
N GLN A 133 1.72 -22.73 -4.46
CA GLN A 133 1.48 -22.17 -5.80
C GLN A 133 0.25 -21.25 -5.86
N ARG A 134 -0.46 -21.06 -4.74
CA ARG A 134 -1.70 -20.28 -4.72
C ARG A 134 -1.48 -18.90 -4.11
N TRP A 135 -1.83 -17.86 -4.86
CA TRP A 135 -1.89 -16.51 -4.33
C TRP A 135 -3.07 -16.36 -3.35
N ILE A 136 -2.85 -15.76 -2.17
CA ILE A 136 -3.90 -15.69 -1.12
C ILE A 136 -5.09 -14.81 -1.51
N PHE A 137 -4.89 -13.91 -2.46
CA PHE A 137 -5.95 -13.07 -3.03
C PHE A 137 -6.58 -13.69 -4.29
N SER A 138 -6.30 -14.95 -4.60
CA SER A 138 -7.03 -15.68 -5.65
C SER A 138 -8.53 -15.66 -5.36
N GLY A 139 -9.33 -15.24 -6.34
CA GLY A 139 -10.77 -15.01 -6.20
C GLY A 139 -11.15 -13.65 -5.58
N TYR A 140 -10.21 -12.74 -5.34
CA TYR A 140 -10.50 -11.34 -5.02
C TYR A 140 -10.65 -10.49 -6.28
N SER A 141 -11.50 -9.48 -6.18
CA SER A 141 -11.55 -8.36 -7.12
C SER A 141 -10.65 -7.24 -6.62
N LEU A 142 -9.79 -6.72 -7.49
CA LEU A 142 -8.94 -5.58 -7.17
C LEU A 142 -8.62 -4.72 -8.40
N THR A 143 -8.02 -3.57 -8.14
CA THR A 143 -7.41 -2.69 -9.14
C THR A 143 -5.96 -2.39 -8.75
N GLY A 144 -5.21 -1.82 -9.69
CA GLY A 144 -3.85 -1.32 -9.54
C GLY A 144 -3.51 -0.54 -10.82
N PRO A 145 -2.28 -0.03 -10.97
CA PRO A 145 -1.90 0.72 -12.16
C PRO A 145 -2.19 -0.11 -13.41
N SER A 146 -2.92 0.47 -14.35
CA SER A 146 -3.21 -0.19 -15.63
C SER A 146 -1.95 -0.27 -16.49
N VAL A 147 -1.88 -1.24 -17.39
CA VAL A 147 -0.78 -1.30 -18.36
C VAL A 147 -0.67 0.01 -19.15
N PHE A 148 -1.79 0.65 -19.49
CA PHE A 148 -1.82 1.94 -20.21
C PHE A 148 -1.21 3.12 -19.42
N GLU A 149 -1.33 3.10 -18.09
CA GLU A 149 -0.61 4.07 -17.23
C GLU A 149 0.86 3.71 -17.14
N LEU A 150 1.18 2.43 -16.93
CA LEU A 150 2.54 1.95 -16.70
C LEU A 150 3.45 2.13 -17.93
N VAL A 151 2.95 1.92 -19.15
CA VAL A 151 3.76 2.10 -20.38
C VAL A 151 4.26 3.53 -20.60
N ARG A 152 3.70 4.51 -19.89
CA ARG A 152 4.14 5.91 -19.93
C ARG A 152 5.35 6.14 -19.00
N GLU A 153 5.62 5.22 -18.08
CA GLU A 153 6.77 5.32 -17.19
C GLU A 153 8.07 4.98 -17.95
N PRO A 154 9.14 5.78 -17.81
CA PRO A 154 10.40 5.54 -18.53
C PRO A 154 11.02 4.16 -18.26
N ASP A 155 10.74 3.59 -17.09
CA ASP A 155 11.33 2.33 -16.61
C ASP A 155 10.41 1.12 -16.79
N PHE A 156 9.30 1.26 -17.53
CA PHE A 156 8.32 0.20 -17.73
C PHE A 156 8.93 -1.13 -18.17
N ALA A 157 9.89 -1.09 -19.10
CA ALA A 157 10.55 -2.27 -19.64
C ALA A 157 11.38 -3.06 -18.61
N ASN A 158 11.73 -2.42 -17.48
CA ASN A 158 12.51 -3.00 -16.40
C ASN A 158 11.64 -3.44 -15.21
N HIS A 159 10.32 -3.28 -15.28
CA HIS A 159 9.44 -3.70 -14.19
C HIS A 159 9.52 -5.22 -14.00
N PRO A 160 9.76 -5.70 -12.77
CA PRO A 160 9.84 -7.13 -12.49
C PRO A 160 8.46 -7.81 -12.56
N LEU A 161 7.40 -7.01 -12.52
CA LEU A 161 6.03 -7.45 -12.43
C LEU A 161 5.08 -6.40 -13.02
N ILE A 162 4.06 -6.87 -13.74
CA ILE A 162 2.89 -6.08 -14.11
C ILE A 162 1.73 -6.57 -13.24
N VAL A 163 1.21 -5.71 -12.36
CA VAL A 163 0.17 -6.07 -11.38
C VAL A 163 -1.09 -6.57 -12.08
N GLU A 164 -1.52 -5.90 -13.15
CA GLU A 164 -2.69 -6.29 -13.94
C GLU A 164 -2.59 -7.73 -14.44
N ASP A 165 -1.46 -8.09 -15.06
CA ASP A 165 -1.23 -9.44 -15.59
C ASP A 165 -1.11 -10.47 -14.47
N PHE A 166 -0.33 -10.17 -13.43
CA PHE A 166 -0.17 -11.05 -12.28
C PHE A 166 -1.51 -11.39 -11.60
N VAL A 167 -2.39 -10.40 -11.45
CA VAL A 167 -3.72 -10.60 -10.84
C VAL A 167 -4.55 -11.55 -11.68
N LYS A 168 -4.59 -11.33 -13.00
CA LYS A 168 -5.34 -12.19 -13.93
C LYS A 168 -4.79 -13.62 -13.94
N ASP A 169 -3.47 -13.77 -14.03
CA ASP A 169 -2.80 -15.07 -14.06
C ASP A 169 -2.91 -15.83 -12.73
N SER A 170 -3.00 -15.12 -11.61
CA SER A 170 -3.13 -15.69 -10.25
C SER A 170 -4.58 -15.96 -9.83
N GLY A 171 -5.53 -15.83 -10.75
CA GLY A 171 -6.95 -16.12 -10.52
C GLY A 171 -7.70 -15.03 -9.74
N GLY A 172 -7.20 -13.80 -9.72
CA GLY A 172 -7.94 -12.62 -9.27
C GLY A 172 -8.73 -11.98 -10.41
N SER A 173 -9.67 -11.09 -10.06
CA SER A 173 -10.43 -10.27 -11.01
C SER A 173 -9.88 -8.85 -11.00
N TYR A 174 -9.23 -8.45 -12.10
CA TYR A 174 -8.69 -7.10 -12.26
C TYR A 174 -9.69 -6.20 -12.99
N THR A 175 -9.88 -4.97 -12.49
CA THR A 175 -10.64 -3.92 -13.20
C THR A 175 -9.86 -2.61 -13.16
N ALA A 176 -10.00 -1.80 -14.21
CA ALA A 176 -9.43 -0.47 -14.29
C ALA A 176 -10.45 0.51 -14.90
N SER A 177 -10.32 1.79 -14.56
CA SER A 177 -10.96 2.90 -15.26
C SER A 177 -10.02 3.50 -16.31
N GLN A 178 -10.42 4.62 -16.92
CA GLN A 178 -9.53 5.41 -17.76
C GLN A 178 -8.26 5.83 -17.01
N GLU A 179 -7.18 6.04 -17.75
CA GLU A 179 -5.90 6.41 -17.17
C GLU A 179 -6.02 7.70 -16.35
N ASP A 180 -5.32 7.76 -15.22
CA ASP A 180 -5.29 8.90 -14.30
C ASP A 180 -6.63 9.21 -13.58
N ALA A 181 -7.72 8.51 -13.92
CA ALA A 181 -9.01 8.66 -13.27
C ALA A 181 -9.03 7.97 -11.90
N VAL A 182 -9.87 8.49 -11.00
CA VAL A 182 -10.09 7.86 -9.69
C VAL A 182 -10.81 6.53 -9.89
N HIS A 183 -10.22 5.44 -9.42
CA HIS A 183 -10.83 4.11 -9.41
C HIS A 183 -10.39 3.33 -8.18
N VAL A 184 -11.38 2.84 -7.43
CA VAL A 184 -11.18 2.09 -6.19
C VAL A 184 -12.06 0.86 -6.23
N VAL A 185 -11.46 -0.29 -5.93
CA VAL A 185 -12.18 -1.56 -5.77
C VAL A 185 -12.14 -1.95 -4.30
N ILE A 186 -13.31 -2.31 -3.77
CA ILE A 186 -13.49 -2.81 -2.41
C ILE A 186 -14.07 -4.21 -2.53
N ASP A 187 -13.32 -5.21 -2.07
CA ASP A 187 -13.79 -6.60 -1.99
C ASP A 187 -13.50 -7.15 -0.59
N ARG A 188 -14.57 -7.44 0.15
CA ARG A 188 -14.51 -7.87 1.56
C ARG A 188 -13.75 -6.85 2.42
N HIS A 189 -12.53 -7.19 2.82
CA HIS A 189 -11.65 -6.36 3.65
C HIS A 189 -10.41 -5.87 2.87
N LEU A 190 -10.37 -6.07 1.56
CA LEU A 190 -9.35 -5.51 0.67
C LEU A 190 -9.87 -4.26 -0.02
N ILE A 191 -9.12 -3.17 0.08
CA ILE A 191 -9.32 -1.92 -0.64
C ILE A 191 -8.12 -1.72 -1.56
N THR A 192 -8.36 -1.51 -2.84
CA THR A 192 -7.30 -1.18 -3.80
C THR A 192 -7.64 0.07 -4.60
N GLY A 193 -6.67 0.94 -4.81
CA GLY A 193 -6.79 2.13 -5.65
C GLY A 193 -5.89 2.02 -6.87
N GLN A 194 -6.40 2.38 -8.05
CA GLN A 194 -5.68 2.23 -9.32
C GLN A 194 -4.38 3.04 -9.38
N ASN A 195 -4.42 4.30 -8.96
CA ASN A 195 -3.35 5.27 -9.15
C ASN A 195 -3.29 6.26 -7.98
N MET A 196 -2.39 7.24 -8.06
CA MET A 196 -2.19 8.22 -6.99
C MET A 196 -3.46 9.05 -6.72
N GLN A 197 -4.23 9.39 -7.77
CA GLN A 197 -5.49 10.14 -7.69
C GLN A 197 -6.54 9.38 -6.85
N SER A 198 -6.44 8.06 -6.82
CA SER A 198 -7.31 7.17 -6.05
C SER A 198 -6.98 7.12 -4.55
N THR A 199 -5.87 7.71 -4.10
CA THR A 199 -5.39 7.65 -2.70
C THR A 199 -6.46 8.12 -1.72
N LEU A 200 -7.05 9.30 -1.95
CA LEU A 200 -7.99 9.90 -1.02
C LEU A 200 -9.24 9.02 -0.83
N LEU A 201 -9.80 8.51 -1.94
CA LEU A 201 -10.99 7.66 -1.89
C LEU A 201 -10.69 6.30 -1.25
N ALA A 202 -9.55 5.69 -1.57
CA ALA A 202 -9.14 4.40 -0.99
C ALA A 202 -8.92 4.50 0.54
N VAL A 203 -8.25 5.57 0.99
CA VAL A 203 -7.97 5.78 2.42
C VAL A 203 -9.25 6.11 3.20
N ASN A 204 -10.18 6.89 2.64
CA ASN A 204 -11.47 7.13 3.28
C ASN A 204 -12.28 5.83 3.44
N ASN A 205 -12.27 4.95 2.44
CA ASN A 205 -12.92 3.65 2.56
C ASN A 205 -12.25 2.73 3.60
N LEU A 206 -10.91 2.78 3.73
CA LEU A 206 -10.22 2.11 4.83
C LEU A 206 -10.73 2.59 6.20
N ILE A 207 -10.85 3.91 6.38
CA ILE A 207 -11.33 4.51 7.64
C ILE A 207 -12.77 4.07 7.93
N LEU A 208 -13.65 4.11 6.92
CA LEU A 208 -15.04 3.68 7.06
C LEU A 208 -15.14 2.20 7.46
N LEU A 209 -14.38 1.33 6.79
CA LEU A 209 -14.42 -0.11 7.03
C LEU A 209 -13.85 -0.50 8.40
N CYS A 210 -12.93 0.30 8.96
CA CYS A 210 -12.47 0.14 10.34
C CYS A 210 -13.48 0.61 11.40
N ASN A 211 -14.40 1.52 11.05
CA ASN A 211 -15.41 2.04 11.98
C ASN A 211 -16.67 1.17 12.06
N THR A 212 -16.88 0.26 11.12
CA THR A 212 -18.05 -0.64 11.07
C THR A 212 -17.90 -1.90 11.95
N LYS A 213 -16.81 -2.02 12.72
CA LYS A 213 -16.54 -3.13 13.66
C LYS A 213 -16.48 -2.61 15.09
#